data_AF-A0A8C7C2M2-F1
#
_entry.id   AF-A0A8C7C2M2-F1
#
_cell.length_a   1.000
_cell.length_b   1.000
_cell.length_c   1.000
_cell.angle_alpha   90.00
_cell.angle_beta   90.00
_cell.angle_gamma   90.00
#
_symmetry.space_group_name_H-M   'P 1'
#
loop_
_entity.id
_entity.type
_entity.pdbx_description
1 polymer ?
#
loop_
_entity_poly.entity_id
_entity_poly.type
_entity_poly.pdbx_seq_one_letter_code
_entity_poly.pdbx_strand_id
1 'polypeptide(L)'
;MFSLTPCTHWPREEPHTCTTPGIARPLGQAAQHTRDHTFRAAPSARLAGALSSAQDADVPKFIPFPAPSALPFLICGPPFPTKAQSPTWGDLPSLPCKGKEDGDAVVPVADCGRREYNAHPKEHMLLRDYLRYWTEHIESGYSSPRGCLYLKDWHLCRDSSAEDVFTLPVYFSSDWLNEYWDALDVDDYRFVYMGPAGSWSPFHADIFRSFSWSANICGRKKWLFFPPGQEEALRDHHGGLPYDVTSPALLDSHLYPRRGQCSPALELTQEAGEMVFVPSGWHHQVHNLEDTISINHNWVNGCNLANMWHFLQQELRAVQQEVSQWKETMPDWHHHCQVIMRSCTGINFEEFYHFLKVIAERRLLLLAEGTDSGAMEGGAGSGLGPHQAAFDVSWITEVLASVVAHPDFQKVDTGMFSPRPEELLQQLEEVVASTESI
;
A
#
# COMPACT_ATOMS: atom_id res chain seq x y z
N MET A 1 -30.09 19.08 -6.09
CA MET A 1 -30.09 18.10 -4.99
C MET A 1 -30.45 16.74 -5.56
N PHE A 2 -29.46 15.99 -6.03
CA PHE A 2 -29.62 14.57 -6.36
C PHE A 2 -28.52 13.83 -5.61
N SER A 3 -28.93 12.97 -4.68
CA SER A 3 -28.09 12.03 -3.96
C SER A 3 -27.73 10.90 -4.91
N LEU A 4 -26.44 10.72 -5.20
CA LEU A 4 -25.94 9.56 -5.95
C LEU A 4 -25.20 8.65 -4.97
N THR A 5 -25.84 7.53 -4.67
CA THR A 5 -25.24 6.35 -4.03
C THR A 5 -24.23 5.71 -5.00
N PRO A 6 -23.10 5.12 -4.55
CA PRO A 6 -22.14 4.49 -5.45
C PRO A 6 -22.74 3.23 -6.09
N CYS A 7 -22.90 3.22 -7.41
CA CYS A 7 -23.32 2.05 -8.17
C CYS A 7 -22.10 1.21 -8.57
N THR A 8 -21.87 0.12 -7.84
CA THR A 8 -21.16 -1.05 -8.32
C THR A 8 -22.10 -1.83 -9.24
N HIS A 9 -21.87 -1.85 -10.57
CA HIS A 9 -22.25 -2.94 -11.50
C HIS A 9 -22.05 -2.51 -12.96
N TRP A 10 -21.19 -3.21 -13.70
CA TRP A 10 -21.29 -3.30 -15.16
C TRP A 10 -21.06 -4.76 -15.58
N PRO A 11 -21.99 -5.42 -16.30
CA PRO A 11 -21.75 -6.74 -16.90
C PRO A 11 -21.14 -6.57 -18.30
N ARG A 12 -20.07 -7.30 -18.61
CA ARG A 12 -19.56 -7.44 -19.99
C ARG A 12 -20.25 -8.63 -20.66
N GLU A 13 -20.92 -8.36 -21.79
CA GLU A 13 -21.44 -9.37 -22.72
C GLU A 13 -20.30 -10.01 -23.53
N GLU A 14 -20.49 -11.28 -23.93
CA GLU A 14 -19.55 -12.09 -24.70
C GLU A 14 -19.33 -11.55 -26.13
N PRO A 15 -18.10 -11.62 -26.69
CA PRO A 15 -17.89 -11.30 -28.09
C PRO A 15 -18.10 -12.51 -29.00
N HIS A 16 -18.98 -12.30 -29.98
CA HIS A 16 -19.19 -13.15 -31.15
C HIS A 16 -17.90 -13.37 -31.96
N THR A 17 -17.77 -14.60 -32.44
CA THR A 17 -16.70 -15.12 -33.30
C THR A 17 -16.59 -14.38 -34.65
N CYS A 18 -15.39 -13.98 -35.04
CA CYS A 18 -15.06 -13.75 -36.45
C CYS A 18 -13.70 -14.37 -36.78
N THR A 19 -13.74 -15.38 -37.65
CA THR A 19 -12.63 -16.20 -38.16
C THR A 19 -12.00 -15.59 -39.41
N THR A 20 -10.66 -15.59 -39.50
CA THR A 20 -9.93 -15.98 -40.73
C THR A 20 -8.42 -16.20 -40.47
N PRO A 21 -7.72 -17.04 -41.26
CA PRO A 21 -6.55 -17.80 -40.80
C PRO A 21 -5.22 -17.55 -41.58
N GLY A 22 -4.11 -18.00 -40.98
CA GLY A 22 -2.88 -18.41 -41.68
C GLY A 22 -1.63 -17.57 -41.40
N ILE A 23 -0.37 -18.05 -41.31
CA ILE A 23 0.28 -19.35 -41.61
C ILE A 23 1.69 -19.35 -40.90
N ALA A 24 2.10 -20.54 -40.40
CA ALA A 24 3.47 -21.13 -40.23
C ALA A 24 4.57 -20.59 -39.26
N ARG A 25 4.72 -21.30 -38.11
CA ARG A 25 5.85 -22.08 -37.49
C ARG A 25 7.21 -22.28 -38.25
N PRO A 26 8.27 -22.92 -37.65
CA PRO A 26 8.80 -23.00 -36.25
C PRO A 26 10.38 -23.09 -36.12
N LEU A 27 10.85 -23.38 -34.89
CA LEU A 27 12.15 -23.98 -34.42
C LEU A 27 13.13 -22.99 -33.75
N GLY A 28 13.74 -23.27 -32.59
CA GLY A 28 14.26 -24.57 -32.14
C GLY A 28 14.41 -24.74 -30.62
N GLN A 29 14.53 -26.01 -30.25
CA GLN A 29 14.74 -26.57 -28.92
C GLN A 29 16.14 -26.26 -28.37
N ALA A 30 16.26 -26.08 -27.05
CA ALA A 30 17.48 -26.45 -26.32
C ALA A 30 17.17 -26.77 -24.84
N ALA A 31 17.20 -28.08 -24.58
CA ALA A 31 17.66 -28.80 -23.39
C ALA A 31 17.50 -28.20 -21.98
N GLN A 32 16.78 -28.98 -21.17
CA GLN A 32 16.78 -29.01 -19.71
C GLN A 32 18.19 -29.24 -19.14
N HIS A 33 18.52 -28.54 -18.06
CA HIS A 33 19.34 -29.09 -16.99
C HIS A 33 18.83 -28.58 -15.64
N THR A 34 18.26 -29.52 -14.89
CA THR A 34 17.85 -29.41 -13.49
C THR A 34 19.08 -29.25 -12.60
N ARG A 35 19.09 -28.23 -11.75
CA ARG A 35 19.91 -28.20 -10.52
C ARG A 35 19.08 -27.61 -9.39
N ASP A 36 18.78 -28.46 -8.42
CA ASP A 36 18.31 -28.10 -7.09
C ASP A 36 19.32 -27.13 -6.44
N HIS A 37 18.89 -25.89 -6.22
CA HIS A 37 19.57 -24.97 -5.33
C HIS A 37 18.55 -24.30 -4.43
N THR A 38 18.46 -24.80 -3.19
CA THR A 38 17.94 -24.07 -2.04
C THR A 38 18.80 -22.82 -1.83
N PHE A 39 18.40 -21.71 -2.43
CA PHE A 39 19.06 -20.42 -2.25
C PHE A 39 18.57 -19.79 -0.94
N ARG A 40 19.39 -19.90 0.12
CA ARG A 40 19.36 -18.95 1.24
C ARG A 40 19.90 -17.63 0.70
N ALA A 41 19.02 -16.69 0.37
CA ALA A 41 19.42 -15.34 -0.01
C ALA A 41 20.07 -14.66 1.20
N ALA A 42 21.32 -14.20 1.03
CA ALA A 42 21.97 -13.33 1.99
C ALA A 42 21.22 -11.98 1.99
N PRO A 43 20.75 -11.47 3.15
CA PRO A 43 20.12 -10.16 3.19
C PRO A 43 21.16 -9.08 2.89
N SER A 44 20.68 -7.92 2.43
CA SER A 44 21.38 -6.65 2.58
C SER A 44 21.70 -6.45 4.08
N ALA A 45 22.86 -6.94 4.50
CA ALA A 45 23.23 -7.10 5.91
C ALA A 45 23.35 -5.76 6.67
N ARG A 46 23.36 -4.63 5.96
CA ARG A 46 23.52 -3.31 6.56
C ARG A 46 22.26 -2.76 7.22
N LEU A 47 21.06 -3.06 6.71
CA LEU A 47 19.81 -2.57 7.33
C LEU A 47 19.36 -3.48 8.47
N ALA A 48 19.39 -4.81 8.25
CA ALA A 48 18.99 -5.79 9.26
C ALA A 48 19.87 -5.75 10.52
N GLY A 49 21.18 -5.50 10.36
CA GLY A 49 22.09 -5.32 11.49
C GLY A 49 21.95 -3.98 12.23
N ALA A 50 21.47 -2.93 11.57
CA ALA A 50 21.20 -1.64 12.20
C ALA A 50 19.95 -1.71 13.09
N LEU A 51 18.89 -2.36 12.61
CA LEU A 51 17.60 -2.51 13.31
C LEU A 51 17.68 -3.32 14.61
N SER A 52 18.57 -4.32 14.71
CA SER A 52 18.70 -5.14 15.94
C SER A 52 19.53 -4.50 17.06
N SER A 53 20.25 -3.41 16.76
CA SER A 53 21.17 -2.73 17.69
C SER A 53 20.66 -1.39 18.25
N ALA A 54 19.52 -0.90 17.76
CA ALA A 54 19.09 0.49 17.91
C ALA A 54 18.04 0.71 19.03
N GLN A 55 18.29 0.18 20.24
CA GLN A 55 17.56 0.64 21.43
C GLN A 55 18.25 1.81 22.15
N ASP A 56 19.51 2.14 21.85
CA ASP A 56 20.27 3.22 22.52
C ASP A 56 21.37 3.86 21.63
N ALA A 57 21.04 4.38 20.44
CA ALA A 57 22.01 5.11 19.62
C ALA A 57 21.37 6.30 18.90
N ASP A 58 22.10 7.42 18.86
CA ASP A 58 21.77 8.71 18.24
C ASP A 58 20.88 8.57 16.99
N VAL A 59 19.80 9.35 16.93
CA VAL A 59 18.94 9.45 15.75
C VAL A 59 19.83 9.81 14.55
N PRO A 60 19.93 8.95 13.52
CA PRO A 60 20.85 9.20 12.43
C PRO A 60 20.44 10.48 11.68
N LYS A 61 21.42 11.35 11.38
CA LYS A 61 21.21 12.61 10.62
C LYS A 61 20.54 12.41 9.25
N PHE A 62 20.55 11.18 8.76
CA PHE A 62 19.88 10.71 7.55
C PHE A 62 19.39 9.29 7.80
N ILE A 63 18.10 9.03 7.59
CA ILE A 63 17.52 7.70 7.79
C ILE A 63 17.70 6.93 6.47
N PRO A 64 18.50 5.85 6.43
CA PRO A 64 18.66 5.08 5.21
C PRO A 64 17.36 4.33 4.92
N PHE A 65 16.56 4.85 3.98
CA PHE A 65 15.36 4.16 3.53
C PHE A 65 15.70 3.04 2.54
N PRO A 66 14.92 1.95 2.52
CA PRO A 66 15.05 0.94 1.48
C PRO A 66 14.81 1.59 0.11
N ALA A 67 15.68 1.30 -0.86
CA ALA A 67 15.39 1.64 -2.25
C ALA A 67 14.10 0.93 -2.71
N PRO A 68 13.36 1.47 -3.69
CA PRO A 68 12.19 0.77 -4.25
C PRO A 68 12.48 -0.64 -4.76
N SER A 69 13.72 -0.87 -5.21
CA SER A 69 14.23 -2.17 -5.66
C SER A 69 14.64 -3.13 -4.53
N ALA A 70 14.42 -2.75 -3.26
CA ALA A 70 14.68 -3.63 -2.13
C ALA A 70 13.89 -4.93 -2.25
N LEU A 71 14.45 -6.00 -1.70
CA LEU A 71 13.74 -7.26 -1.48
C LEU A 71 12.88 -7.13 -0.22
N PRO A 72 11.75 -7.85 -0.10
CA PRO A 72 11.04 -8.00 1.15
C PRO A 72 11.99 -8.55 2.21
N PHE A 73 11.88 -8.03 3.43
CA PHE A 73 12.70 -8.51 4.53
C PHE A 73 11.91 -8.58 5.83
N LEU A 74 12.36 -9.48 6.68
CA LEU A 74 11.83 -9.72 8.01
C LEU A 74 12.71 -8.98 9.02
N ILE A 75 12.10 -8.24 9.92
CA ILE A 75 12.76 -7.63 11.06
C ILE A 75 12.48 -8.52 12.27
N CYS A 76 13.49 -9.30 12.66
CA CYS A 76 13.49 -10.11 13.86
C CYS A 76 14.20 -9.34 14.98
N GLY A 77 13.51 -9.05 16.07
CA GLY A 77 14.03 -8.24 17.19
C GLY A 77 13.13 -8.37 18.43
N PRO A 78 13.33 -7.56 19.49
CA PRO A 78 12.34 -7.47 20.56
C PRO A 78 10.96 -7.15 19.96
N PRO A 79 9.87 -7.65 20.57
CA PRO A 79 8.52 -7.49 20.02
C PRO A 79 8.26 -6.02 19.68
N PHE A 80 7.58 -5.80 18.55
CA PHE A 80 7.14 -4.47 18.11
C PHE A 80 6.64 -3.67 19.31
N PRO A 81 7.10 -2.40 19.51
CA PRO A 81 6.82 -1.64 20.72
C PRO A 81 5.36 -1.17 20.76
N THR A 82 4.46 -2.11 21.02
CA THR A 82 3.06 -1.86 21.34
C THR A 82 2.99 -1.30 22.74
N LYS A 83 2.21 -0.24 22.92
CA LYS A 83 1.91 0.29 24.26
C LYS A 83 0.88 -0.56 25.01
N ALA A 84 0.21 -1.48 24.31
CA ALA A 84 -0.63 -2.51 24.89
C ALA A 84 0.22 -3.63 25.54
N GLN A 85 -0.13 -4.04 26.75
CA GLN A 85 0.43 -5.23 27.40
C GLN A 85 0.16 -6.46 26.52
N SER A 86 1.16 -7.33 26.39
CA SER A 86 1.18 -8.54 25.56
C SER A 86 -0.16 -9.30 25.61
N PRO A 87 -0.97 -9.27 24.54
CA PRO A 87 -2.25 -9.93 24.57
C PRO A 87 -2.05 -11.42 24.34
N THR A 88 -2.42 -12.23 25.34
CA THR A 88 -2.78 -13.62 25.05
C THR A 88 -4.15 -13.63 24.38
N TRP A 89 -4.52 -14.70 23.67
CA TRP A 89 -5.79 -14.79 22.95
C TRP A 89 -7.04 -14.54 23.84
N GLY A 90 -6.91 -14.69 25.17
CA GLY A 90 -7.95 -14.37 26.15
C GLY A 90 -8.01 -12.92 26.63
N ASP A 91 -7.01 -12.11 26.26
CA ASP A 91 -6.87 -10.70 26.60
C ASP A 91 -6.73 -9.92 25.29
N LEU A 92 -7.78 -9.88 24.46
CA LEU A 92 -7.82 -8.93 23.33
C LEU A 92 -7.41 -7.56 23.90
N PRO A 93 -6.35 -6.93 23.39
CA PRO A 93 -5.93 -5.65 23.93
C PRO A 93 -7.12 -4.71 23.72
N SER A 94 -7.50 -3.99 24.76
CA SER A 94 -8.44 -2.88 24.64
C SER A 94 -7.87 -1.94 23.58
N LEU A 95 -8.33 -2.07 22.34
CA LEU A 95 -7.95 -1.16 21.27
C LEU A 95 -8.56 0.18 21.66
N PRO A 96 -7.74 1.21 21.92
CA PRO A 96 -8.26 2.46 22.44
C PRO A 96 -9.14 3.11 21.36
N CYS A 97 -10.47 2.98 21.45
CA CYS A 97 -11.39 3.76 20.63
C CYS A 97 -11.86 4.95 21.47
N LYS A 98 -11.58 6.18 21.03
CA LYS A 98 -12.00 7.40 21.74
C LYS A 98 -13.52 7.41 21.90
N GLY A 99 -13.99 7.47 23.14
CA GLY A 99 -15.36 7.83 23.49
C GLY A 99 -16.46 6.81 23.15
N LYS A 100 -16.11 5.55 22.86
CA LYS A 100 -17.06 4.45 22.64
C LYS A 100 -16.85 3.36 23.70
N GLU A 101 -17.92 2.71 24.15
CA GLU A 101 -17.79 1.48 24.95
C GLU A 101 -17.07 0.40 24.13
N ASP A 102 -16.31 -0.47 24.80
CA ASP A 102 -15.57 -1.56 24.14
C ASP A 102 -16.51 -2.36 23.22
N GLY A 103 -16.25 -2.31 21.91
CA GLY A 103 -16.99 -3.09 20.90
C GLY A 103 -18.09 -2.36 20.10
N ASP A 104 -18.33 -1.07 20.34
CA ASP A 104 -19.28 -0.24 19.55
C ASP A 104 -18.70 0.28 18.22
N ALA A 105 -17.41 0.07 17.96
CA ALA A 105 -16.80 0.45 16.69
C ALA A 105 -17.43 -0.32 15.52
N VAL A 106 -17.74 0.37 14.42
CA VAL A 106 -18.18 -0.25 13.18
C VAL A 106 -16.94 -0.60 12.36
N VAL A 107 -16.73 -1.88 12.10
CA VAL A 107 -15.51 -2.42 11.49
C VAL A 107 -15.80 -3.08 10.14
N PRO A 108 -14.87 -2.94 9.17
CA PRO A 108 -14.95 -3.62 7.89
C PRO A 108 -14.54 -5.10 8.03
N VAL A 109 -15.39 -5.99 7.54
CA VAL A 109 -15.19 -7.44 7.63
C VAL A 109 -15.38 -8.06 6.25
N ALA A 110 -14.37 -8.79 5.80
CA ALA A 110 -14.30 -9.42 4.49
C ALA A 110 -14.65 -10.92 4.58
N ASP A 111 -15.49 -11.42 3.67
CA ASP A 111 -15.79 -12.86 3.57
C ASP A 111 -14.76 -13.56 2.67
N CYS A 112 -13.89 -14.38 3.27
CA CYS A 112 -12.82 -15.09 2.58
C CYS A 112 -13.32 -16.26 1.71
N GLY A 113 -14.58 -16.68 1.90
CA GLY A 113 -15.21 -17.75 1.12
C GLY A 113 -15.90 -17.27 -0.15
N ARG A 114 -15.97 -15.95 -0.38
CA ARG A 114 -16.65 -15.34 -1.52
C ARG A 114 -15.70 -14.49 -2.35
N ARG A 115 -15.93 -14.46 -3.67
CA ARG A 115 -15.19 -13.62 -4.62
C ARG A 115 -16.15 -12.71 -5.35
N GLU A 116 -15.92 -11.41 -5.27
CA GLU A 116 -16.62 -10.37 -6.02
C GLU A 116 -15.57 -9.42 -6.63
N TYR A 117 -15.56 -9.29 -7.95
CA TYR A 117 -14.61 -8.41 -8.67
C TYR A 117 -13.13 -8.59 -8.28
N ASN A 118 -12.67 -9.84 -8.12
CA ASN A 118 -11.31 -10.18 -7.67
C ASN A 118 -10.95 -9.70 -6.25
N ALA A 119 -11.95 -9.46 -5.40
CA ALA A 119 -11.78 -9.16 -3.99
C ALA A 119 -12.72 -10.01 -3.12
N HIS A 120 -12.44 -10.03 -1.82
CA HIS A 120 -13.40 -10.47 -0.82
C HIS A 120 -14.48 -9.37 -0.67
N PRO A 121 -15.78 -9.70 -0.78
CA PRO A 121 -16.83 -8.74 -0.46
C PRO A 121 -16.73 -8.34 1.01
N LYS A 122 -16.95 -7.05 1.28
CA LYS A 122 -16.87 -6.48 2.63
C LYS A 122 -18.24 -6.07 3.12
N GLU A 123 -18.52 -6.39 4.37
CA GLU A 123 -19.64 -5.84 5.13
C GLU A 123 -19.12 -5.02 6.31
N HIS A 124 -19.93 -4.08 6.79
CA HIS A 124 -19.65 -3.33 8.00
C HIS A 124 -20.51 -3.92 9.13
N MET A 125 -19.88 -4.26 10.24
CA MET A 125 -20.58 -4.75 11.44
C MET A 125 -19.97 -4.17 12.71
N LEU A 126 -20.65 -4.34 13.83
CA LEU A 126 -20.11 -3.93 15.12
C LEU A 126 -18.97 -4.87 15.53
N LEU A 127 -17.90 -4.31 16.09
CA LEU A 127 -16.74 -5.07 16.55
C LEU A 127 -17.17 -6.17 17.53
N ARG A 128 -18.09 -5.88 18.47
CA ARG A 128 -18.63 -6.91 19.39
C ARG A 128 -19.28 -8.10 18.68
N ASP A 129 -19.93 -7.87 17.54
CA ASP A 129 -20.58 -8.94 16.77
C ASP A 129 -19.55 -9.75 15.98
N TYR A 130 -18.50 -9.08 15.49
CA TYR A 130 -17.35 -9.76 14.88
C TYR A 130 -16.60 -10.65 15.90
N LEU A 131 -16.33 -10.13 17.09
CA LEU A 131 -15.67 -10.88 18.16
C LEU A 131 -16.51 -12.08 18.63
N ARG A 132 -17.83 -11.91 18.73
CA ARG A 132 -18.76 -13.02 19.00
C ARG A 132 -18.67 -14.09 17.91
N TYR A 133 -18.75 -13.69 16.65
CA TYR A 133 -18.59 -14.60 15.51
C TYR A 133 -17.27 -15.37 15.59
N TRP A 134 -16.15 -14.68 15.86
CA TRP A 134 -14.84 -15.31 15.87
C TRP A 134 -14.70 -16.30 17.04
N THR A 135 -15.23 -15.96 18.21
CA THR A 135 -15.28 -16.87 19.37
C THR A 135 -16.08 -18.13 19.03
N GLU A 136 -17.29 -17.98 18.49
CA GLU A 136 -18.13 -19.10 18.06
C GLU A 136 -17.46 -19.94 16.96
N HIS A 137 -16.73 -19.29 16.05
CA HIS A 137 -16.00 -19.94 14.97
C HIS A 137 -14.88 -20.85 15.50
N ILE A 138 -14.21 -20.47 16.59
CA ILE A 138 -13.19 -21.31 17.23
C ILE A 138 -13.83 -22.46 17.99
N GLU A 139 -14.89 -22.17 18.77
CA GLU A 139 -15.62 -23.19 19.53
C GLU A 139 -16.22 -24.28 18.65
N SER A 140 -16.58 -23.95 17.41
CA SER A 140 -17.09 -24.88 16.41
C SER A 140 -16.00 -25.62 15.61
N GLY A 141 -14.72 -25.43 15.93
CA GLY A 141 -13.60 -26.04 15.21
C GLY A 141 -13.34 -25.41 13.83
N TYR A 142 -13.40 -24.08 13.74
CA TYR A 142 -13.22 -23.28 12.52
C TYR A 142 -14.25 -23.58 11.43
N SER A 143 -15.49 -23.89 11.84
CA SER A 143 -16.61 -24.14 10.93
C SER A 143 -17.73 -23.15 11.19
N SER A 144 -18.09 -22.33 10.22
CA SER A 144 -19.22 -21.40 10.35
C SER A 144 -20.06 -21.36 9.07
N PRO A 145 -21.40 -21.31 9.16
CA PRO A 145 -22.25 -21.11 7.99
C PRO A 145 -22.01 -19.75 7.33
N ARG A 146 -21.40 -18.79 8.04
CA ARG A 146 -21.00 -17.48 7.49
C ARG A 146 -19.66 -17.51 6.75
N GLY A 147 -19.02 -18.67 6.66
CA GLY A 147 -17.67 -18.78 6.10
C GLY A 147 -16.59 -18.26 7.05
N CYS A 148 -15.42 -17.95 6.49
CA CYS A 148 -14.27 -17.41 7.21
C CYS A 148 -14.25 -15.88 7.04
N LEU A 149 -14.59 -15.15 8.09
CA LEU A 149 -14.69 -13.69 8.07
C LEU A 149 -13.41 -13.05 8.62
N TYR A 150 -12.86 -12.12 7.86
CA TYR A 150 -11.60 -11.46 8.16
C TYR A 150 -11.80 -9.95 8.33
N LEU A 151 -11.59 -9.43 9.54
CA LEU A 151 -11.56 -8.00 9.76
C LEU A 151 -10.24 -7.46 9.19
N LYS A 152 -10.35 -6.64 8.16
CA LYS A 152 -9.18 -6.03 7.50
C LYS A 152 -9.51 -4.63 7.00
N ASP A 153 -8.48 -3.80 6.90
CA ASP A 153 -8.60 -2.38 6.53
C ASP A 153 -9.38 -1.55 7.57
N TRP A 154 -9.33 -1.94 8.85
CA TRP A 154 -9.87 -1.12 9.92
C TRP A 154 -8.87 -0.02 10.30
N HIS A 155 -9.21 1.21 9.96
CA HIS A 155 -8.43 2.41 10.24
C HIS A 155 -8.26 2.65 11.74
N LEU A 156 -7.01 2.76 12.19
CA LEU A 156 -6.63 2.89 13.59
C LEU A 156 -6.88 4.31 14.12
N CYS A 157 -6.60 5.33 13.31
CA CYS A 157 -6.52 6.72 13.74
C CYS A 157 -7.78 7.55 13.47
N ARG A 158 -8.73 7.04 12.67
CA ARG A 158 -10.07 7.66 12.57
C ARG A 158 -10.79 7.71 13.93
N ASP A 159 -10.54 6.74 14.79
CA ASP A 159 -11.18 6.61 16.11
C ASP A 159 -10.20 6.81 17.29
N SER A 160 -8.88 6.97 17.06
CA SER A 160 -7.84 7.02 18.12
C SER A 160 -6.56 7.75 17.68
N SER A 161 -5.58 7.98 18.57
CA SER A 161 -4.24 8.41 18.12
C SER A 161 -3.36 7.17 17.91
N ALA A 162 -2.67 7.06 16.77
CA ALA A 162 -1.67 5.99 16.56
C ALA A 162 -0.62 5.95 17.67
N GLU A 163 -0.26 7.12 18.20
CA GLU A 163 0.70 7.27 19.28
C GLU A 163 0.26 6.58 20.56
N ASP A 164 -1.05 6.36 20.76
CA ASP A 164 -1.57 5.64 21.92
C ASP A 164 -1.40 4.11 21.78
N VAL A 165 -1.13 3.61 20.57
CA VAL A 165 -1.16 2.18 20.24
C VAL A 165 0.24 1.59 20.13
N PHE A 166 1.16 2.25 19.43
CA PHE A 166 2.53 1.79 19.25
C PHE A 166 3.50 2.95 19.03
N THR A 167 4.80 2.67 19.13
CA THR A 167 5.86 3.62 18.76
C THR A 167 6.37 3.31 17.36
N LEU A 168 6.22 4.25 16.42
CA LEU A 168 6.69 4.06 15.05
C LEU A 168 8.23 4.01 15.02
N PRO A 169 8.84 2.92 14.49
CA PRO A 169 10.28 2.88 14.31
C PRO A 169 10.77 4.01 13.41
N VAL A 170 11.92 4.61 13.76
CA VAL A 170 12.49 5.76 13.03
C VAL A 170 12.70 5.48 11.54
N TYR A 171 12.97 4.24 11.15
CA TYR A 171 13.13 3.83 9.75
C TYR A 171 11.86 3.94 8.90
N PHE A 172 10.71 4.16 9.52
CA PHE A 172 9.42 4.35 8.88
C PHE A 172 8.85 5.76 9.12
N SER A 173 9.63 6.68 9.70
CA SER A 173 9.12 7.99 10.12
C SER A 173 8.94 9.00 8.99
N SER A 174 9.57 8.79 7.83
CA SER A 174 9.24 9.56 6.61
C SER A 174 8.03 8.95 5.96
N ASP A 175 6.85 9.28 6.48
CA ASP A 175 5.57 8.70 6.10
C ASP A 175 4.67 9.79 5.52
N TRP A 176 4.90 10.14 4.25
CA TRP A 176 4.21 11.27 3.63
C TRP A 176 2.71 11.03 3.50
N LEU A 177 2.28 9.77 3.32
CA LEU A 177 0.87 9.42 3.22
C LEU A 177 0.14 9.77 4.50
N ASN A 178 0.66 9.34 5.65
CA ASN A 178 0.02 9.64 6.91
C ASN A 178 0.28 11.08 7.37
N GLU A 179 1.44 11.68 7.05
CA GLU A 179 1.65 13.11 7.28
C GLU A 179 0.60 14.00 6.59
N TYR A 180 0.22 13.65 5.36
CA TYR A 180 -0.83 14.32 4.61
C TYR A 180 -2.19 14.15 5.28
N TRP A 181 -2.58 12.93 5.63
CA TRP A 181 -3.87 12.69 6.24
C TRP A 181 -3.99 13.22 7.67
N ASP A 182 -2.92 13.16 8.46
CA ASP A 182 -2.84 13.80 9.77
C ASP A 182 -3.00 15.33 9.65
N ALA A 183 -2.55 15.94 8.54
CA ALA A 183 -2.76 17.37 8.28
C ALA A 183 -4.24 17.71 8.04
N LEU A 184 -4.98 16.78 7.45
CA LEU A 184 -6.39 16.95 7.10
C LEU A 184 -7.34 16.51 8.21
N ASP A 185 -6.88 15.63 9.12
CA ASP A 185 -7.68 15.03 10.19
C ASP A 185 -8.94 14.30 9.66
N VAL A 186 -8.77 13.57 8.55
CA VAL A 186 -9.87 12.90 7.83
C VAL A 186 -9.69 11.39 7.69
N ASP A 187 -8.45 10.91 7.52
CA ASP A 187 -8.18 9.51 7.20
C ASP A 187 -6.82 9.02 7.73
N ASP A 188 -6.48 7.76 7.47
CA ASP A 188 -5.14 7.22 7.68
C ASP A 188 -4.85 6.04 6.74
N TYR A 189 -3.58 5.66 6.66
CA TYR A 189 -3.11 4.41 6.08
C TYR A 189 -2.48 3.52 7.15
N ARG A 190 -3.16 3.41 8.29
CA ARG A 190 -2.73 2.68 9.49
C ARG A 190 -3.84 1.74 9.90
N PHE A 191 -3.64 0.44 9.73
CA PHE A 191 -4.72 -0.53 9.78
C PHE A 191 -4.53 -1.59 10.84
N VAL A 192 -5.65 -2.02 11.43
CA VAL A 192 -5.77 -3.25 12.20
C VAL A 192 -6.34 -4.34 11.32
N TYR A 193 -5.67 -5.48 11.32
CA TYR A 193 -6.09 -6.69 10.63
C TYR A 193 -6.20 -7.79 11.69
N MET A 194 -7.35 -8.45 11.77
CA MET A 194 -7.53 -9.56 12.69
C MET A 194 -8.53 -10.57 12.16
N GLY A 195 -8.25 -11.85 12.37
CA GLY A 195 -9.19 -12.89 12.01
C GLY A 195 -8.68 -14.31 12.18
N PRO A 196 -9.56 -15.29 11.93
CA PRO A 196 -9.31 -16.66 12.28
C PRO A 196 -8.24 -17.33 11.43
N ALA A 197 -7.72 -18.46 11.92
CA ALA A 197 -6.92 -19.37 11.09
C ALA A 197 -7.68 -19.69 9.78
N GLY A 198 -6.96 -19.62 8.65
CA GLY A 198 -7.54 -19.79 7.31
C GLY A 198 -8.08 -18.51 6.66
N SER A 199 -8.15 -17.39 7.39
CA SER A 199 -8.38 -16.08 6.76
C SER A 199 -7.19 -15.68 5.90
N TRP A 200 -7.44 -14.95 4.81
CA TRP A 200 -6.40 -14.62 3.84
C TRP A 200 -6.70 -13.35 3.04
N SER A 201 -5.67 -12.83 2.37
CA SER A 201 -5.75 -11.69 1.44
C SER A 201 -5.37 -12.15 0.03
N PRO A 202 -6.21 -11.89 -0.99
CA PRO A 202 -5.94 -12.20 -2.40
C PRO A 202 -4.65 -11.58 -2.93
N PHE A 203 -4.21 -12.07 -4.08
CA PHE A 203 -3.01 -11.55 -4.74
C PHE A 203 -3.19 -10.10 -5.19
N HIS A 204 -2.35 -9.20 -4.65
CA HIS A 204 -2.42 -7.77 -4.93
C HIS A 204 -1.06 -7.10 -4.71
N ALA A 205 -0.90 -5.87 -5.17
CA ALA A 205 0.13 -4.97 -4.66
C ALA A 205 -0.54 -3.85 -3.87
N ASP A 206 0.19 -3.27 -2.94
CA ASP A 206 -0.32 -2.15 -2.15
C ASP A 206 -0.71 -0.96 -3.03
N ILE A 207 -1.77 -0.26 -2.61
CA ILE A 207 -2.25 0.98 -3.22
C ILE A 207 -1.11 1.99 -3.39
N PHE A 208 -1.20 2.82 -4.43
CA PHE A 208 -0.18 3.79 -4.81
C PHE A 208 1.22 3.21 -5.07
N ARG A 209 1.35 1.87 -5.14
CA ARG A 209 2.65 1.20 -5.08
C ARG A 209 3.45 1.68 -3.86
N SER A 210 2.76 1.96 -2.76
CA SER A 210 3.36 2.36 -1.49
C SER A 210 4.32 1.29 -0.97
N PHE A 211 5.15 1.68 -0.02
CA PHE A 211 5.76 0.73 0.90
C PHE A 211 4.71 0.28 1.89
N SER A 212 4.89 -0.91 2.46
CA SER A 212 4.09 -1.36 3.60
C SER A 212 4.94 -2.07 4.64
N TRP A 213 4.50 -2.03 5.89
CA TRP A 213 5.01 -2.90 6.94
C TRP A 213 3.84 -3.54 7.69
N SER A 214 4.02 -4.79 8.11
CA SER A 214 3.04 -5.53 8.91
C SER A 214 3.73 -6.07 10.15
N ALA A 215 3.36 -5.59 11.32
CA ALA A 215 3.79 -6.11 12.62
C ALA A 215 2.76 -7.13 13.10
N ASN A 216 3.18 -8.38 13.27
CA ASN A 216 2.30 -9.46 13.69
C ASN A 216 2.27 -9.52 15.22
N ILE A 217 1.13 -9.20 15.82
CA ILE A 217 0.98 -9.13 17.27
C ILE A 217 0.83 -10.53 17.87
N CYS A 218 -0.01 -11.36 17.24
CA CYS A 218 -0.19 -12.76 17.59
C CYS A 218 -0.55 -13.58 16.35
N GLY A 219 -0.44 -14.91 16.45
CA GLY A 219 -0.68 -15.82 15.33
C GLY A 219 0.51 -15.91 14.38
N ARG A 220 0.26 -16.45 13.18
CA ARG A 220 1.29 -16.77 12.18
C ARG A 220 0.77 -16.50 10.79
N LYS A 221 1.60 -15.88 9.95
CA LYS A 221 1.24 -15.54 8.56
C LYS A 221 2.18 -16.18 7.56
N LYS A 222 1.63 -16.70 6.47
CA LYS A 222 2.37 -17.10 5.27
C LYS A 222 2.22 -16.04 4.19
N TRP A 223 3.33 -15.48 3.75
CA TRP A 223 3.42 -14.54 2.65
C TRP A 223 3.99 -15.21 1.40
N LEU A 224 3.41 -14.89 0.26
CA LEU A 224 3.88 -15.26 -1.08
C LEU A 224 4.20 -13.98 -1.84
N PHE A 225 5.48 -13.70 -2.08
CA PHE A 225 5.93 -12.46 -2.71
C PHE A 225 6.39 -12.68 -4.16
N PHE A 226 6.06 -11.72 -5.01
CA PHE A 226 6.46 -11.66 -6.41
C PHE A 226 7.09 -10.30 -6.71
N PRO A 227 8.36 -10.27 -7.20
CA PRO A 227 9.01 -9.03 -7.60
C PRO A 227 8.19 -8.25 -8.65
N PRO A 228 8.24 -6.91 -8.65
CA PRO A 228 7.59 -6.09 -9.68
C PRO A 228 7.95 -6.56 -11.10
N GLY A 229 6.95 -6.68 -11.96
CA GLY A 229 7.05 -7.20 -13.33
C GLY A 229 6.81 -8.71 -13.45
N GLN A 230 6.93 -9.50 -12.38
CA GLN A 230 6.64 -10.95 -12.43
C GLN A 230 5.14 -11.24 -12.55
N GLU A 231 4.29 -10.34 -12.07
CA GLU A 231 2.84 -10.41 -12.21
C GLU A 231 2.38 -10.47 -13.67
N GLU A 232 3.14 -9.89 -14.61
CA GLU A 232 2.79 -9.87 -16.03
C GLU A 232 2.79 -11.27 -16.66
N ALA A 233 3.63 -12.16 -16.14
CA ALA A 233 3.67 -13.57 -16.50
C ALA A 233 2.54 -14.37 -15.83
N LEU A 234 1.91 -13.81 -14.79
CA LEU A 234 0.77 -14.40 -14.09
C LEU A 234 -0.58 -13.95 -14.66
N ARG A 235 -0.61 -13.00 -15.60
CA ARG A 235 -1.87 -12.58 -16.22
C ARG A 235 -2.53 -13.72 -17.01
N ASP A 236 -3.85 -13.80 -16.91
CA ASP A 236 -4.65 -14.67 -17.76
C ASP A 236 -4.70 -14.15 -19.22
N HIS A 237 -5.28 -14.92 -20.13
CA HIS A 237 -5.46 -14.52 -21.53
C HIS A 237 -6.38 -13.29 -21.75
N HIS A 238 -7.12 -12.88 -20.73
CA HIS A 238 -7.90 -11.63 -20.73
C HIS A 238 -7.12 -10.44 -20.15
N GLY A 239 -5.90 -10.66 -19.66
CA GLY A 239 -5.06 -9.64 -19.04
C GLY A 239 -5.31 -9.45 -17.54
N GLY A 240 -6.19 -10.23 -16.93
CA GLY A 240 -6.49 -10.20 -15.50
C GLY A 240 -5.39 -10.86 -14.66
N LEU A 241 -5.12 -10.31 -13.48
CA LEU A 241 -4.25 -10.97 -12.50
C LEU A 241 -5.01 -12.10 -11.79
N PRO A 242 -4.30 -13.17 -11.34
CA PRO A 242 -4.93 -14.27 -10.64
C PRO A 242 -5.45 -13.77 -9.30
N TYR A 243 -6.62 -14.27 -8.90
CA TYR A 243 -7.18 -13.99 -7.58
C TYR A 243 -6.41 -14.71 -6.46
N ASP A 244 -6.09 -15.98 -6.71
CA ASP A 244 -5.32 -16.85 -5.82
C ASP A 244 -4.15 -17.45 -6.59
N VAL A 245 -2.92 -17.06 -6.23
CA VAL A 245 -1.69 -17.56 -6.88
C VAL A 245 -1.35 -19.02 -6.53
N THR A 246 -2.09 -19.63 -5.61
CA THR A 246 -2.00 -21.05 -5.27
C THR A 246 -3.05 -21.91 -5.97
N SER A 247 -3.97 -21.28 -6.71
CA SER A 247 -5.04 -21.98 -7.41
C SER A 247 -4.49 -22.95 -8.46
N PRO A 248 -5.03 -24.19 -8.54
CA PRO A 248 -4.69 -25.12 -9.61
C PRO A 248 -4.97 -24.57 -11.01
N ALA A 249 -5.84 -23.56 -11.15
CA ALA A 249 -6.13 -22.89 -12.41
C ALA A 249 -4.88 -22.28 -13.06
N LEU A 250 -3.86 -21.89 -12.28
CA LEU A 250 -2.60 -21.37 -12.81
C LEU A 250 -1.82 -22.43 -13.64
N LEU A 251 -2.16 -23.72 -13.51
CA LEU A 251 -1.55 -24.79 -14.30
C LEU A 251 -2.18 -24.93 -15.70
N ASP A 252 -3.33 -24.30 -15.94
CA ASP A 252 -3.96 -24.30 -17.25
C ASP A 252 -3.21 -23.32 -18.19
N SER A 253 -2.45 -23.88 -19.13
CA SER A 253 -1.69 -23.11 -20.11
C SER A 253 -2.54 -22.34 -21.13
N HIS A 254 -3.82 -22.68 -21.28
CA HIS A 254 -4.74 -21.89 -22.10
C HIS A 254 -5.19 -20.63 -21.35
N LEU A 255 -5.48 -20.78 -20.06
CA LEU A 255 -5.90 -19.66 -19.21
C LEU A 255 -4.71 -18.75 -18.88
N TYR A 256 -3.56 -19.31 -18.51
CA TYR A 256 -2.33 -18.60 -18.11
C TYR A 256 -1.14 -18.94 -19.02
N PRO A 257 -1.12 -18.46 -20.27
CA PRO A 257 -0.15 -18.87 -21.28
C PRO A 257 1.30 -18.49 -20.96
N ARG A 258 1.51 -17.46 -20.12
CA ARG A 258 2.83 -16.97 -19.72
C ARG A 258 3.32 -17.49 -18.38
N ARG A 259 2.54 -18.33 -17.67
CA ARG A 259 2.86 -18.78 -16.30
C ARG A 259 4.27 -19.39 -16.17
N GLY A 260 4.73 -20.13 -17.19
CA GLY A 260 6.06 -20.75 -17.21
C GLY A 260 7.23 -19.77 -17.24
N GLN A 261 6.98 -18.49 -17.51
CA GLN A 261 7.98 -17.40 -17.48
C GLN A 261 8.11 -16.78 -16.08
N CYS A 262 7.13 -17.02 -15.20
CA CYS A 262 7.14 -16.51 -13.84
C CYS A 262 8.00 -17.39 -12.93
N SER A 263 8.88 -16.74 -12.16
CA SER A 263 9.66 -17.41 -11.11
C SER A 263 8.74 -17.89 -9.97
N PRO A 264 9.18 -18.89 -9.18
CA PRO A 264 8.47 -19.26 -7.96
C PRO A 264 8.31 -18.07 -7.02
N ALA A 265 7.23 -18.08 -6.24
CA ALA A 265 7.02 -17.08 -5.19
C ALA A 265 8.16 -17.14 -4.17
N LEU A 266 8.56 -15.98 -3.65
CA LEU A 266 9.34 -15.92 -2.42
C LEU A 266 8.40 -16.14 -1.24
N GLU A 267 8.57 -17.29 -0.57
CA GLU A 267 7.75 -17.66 0.57
C GLU A 267 8.39 -17.20 1.88
N LEU A 268 7.59 -16.58 2.74
CA LEU A 268 8.00 -16.13 4.08
C LEU A 268 6.93 -16.53 5.09
N THR A 269 7.33 -17.16 6.18
CA THR A 269 6.45 -17.34 7.35
C THR A 269 6.84 -16.29 8.39
N GLN A 270 5.88 -15.47 8.78
CA GLN A 270 6.00 -14.45 9.81
C GLN A 270 5.39 -14.99 11.10
N GLU A 271 6.19 -15.04 12.15
CA GLU A 271 5.82 -15.48 13.49
C GLU A 271 5.29 -14.29 14.33
N ALA A 272 4.75 -14.57 15.52
CA ALA A 272 4.30 -13.54 16.44
C ALA A 272 5.46 -12.67 16.93
N GLY A 273 5.23 -11.35 17.02
CA GLY A 273 6.23 -10.34 17.39
C GLY A 273 7.10 -9.85 16.22
N GLU A 274 7.08 -10.54 15.07
CA GLU A 274 7.91 -10.17 13.92
C GLU A 274 7.24 -9.12 13.03
N MET A 275 8.07 -8.34 12.33
CA MET A 275 7.61 -7.36 11.34
C MET A 275 8.12 -7.70 9.94
N VAL A 276 7.23 -7.62 8.96
CA VAL A 276 7.55 -7.76 7.54
C VAL A 276 7.53 -6.40 6.88
N PHE A 277 8.58 -6.09 6.12
CA PHE A 277 8.61 -4.97 5.18
C PHE A 277 8.25 -5.44 3.77
N VAL A 278 7.31 -4.74 3.14
CA VAL A 278 6.87 -4.92 1.76
C VAL A 278 7.38 -3.74 0.92
N PRO A 279 8.29 -3.99 -0.05
CA PRO A 279 8.80 -2.94 -0.91
C PRO A 279 7.76 -2.48 -1.96
N SER A 280 7.96 -1.28 -2.49
CA SER A 280 7.10 -0.64 -3.49
C SER A 280 6.85 -1.57 -4.69
N GLY A 281 5.57 -1.79 -4.99
CA GLY A 281 5.12 -2.53 -6.17
C GLY A 281 5.23 -4.05 -6.11
N TRP A 282 5.65 -4.62 -4.98
CA TRP A 282 5.69 -6.08 -4.81
C TRP A 282 4.29 -6.65 -4.69
N HIS A 283 3.94 -7.52 -5.64
CA HIS A 283 2.68 -8.25 -5.54
C HIS A 283 2.82 -9.37 -4.52
N HIS A 284 1.80 -9.56 -3.71
CA HIS A 284 1.83 -10.52 -2.63
C HIS A 284 0.44 -11.08 -2.29
N GLN A 285 0.44 -12.26 -1.69
CA GLN A 285 -0.72 -12.95 -1.14
C GLN A 285 -0.38 -13.41 0.28
N VAL A 286 -1.33 -13.28 1.21
CA VAL A 286 -1.09 -13.52 2.64
C VAL A 286 -2.14 -14.45 3.21
N HIS A 287 -1.71 -15.49 3.92
CA HIS A 287 -2.57 -16.47 4.59
C HIS A 287 -2.29 -16.46 6.08
N ASN A 288 -3.32 -16.29 6.90
CA ASN A 288 -3.22 -16.45 8.35
C ASN A 288 -3.28 -17.95 8.68
N LEU A 289 -2.16 -18.52 9.12
CA LEU A 289 -2.03 -19.94 9.45
C LEU A 289 -2.63 -20.27 10.82
N GLU A 290 -2.73 -19.28 11.69
CA GLU A 290 -3.32 -19.31 13.03
C GLU A 290 -4.21 -18.08 13.21
N ASP A 291 -5.02 -18.06 14.28
CA ASP A 291 -5.76 -16.85 14.65
C ASP A 291 -4.79 -15.69 14.85
N THR A 292 -5.01 -14.61 14.11
CA THR A 292 -3.98 -13.58 13.90
C THR A 292 -4.51 -12.19 14.17
N ILE A 293 -3.68 -11.35 14.78
CA ILE A 293 -3.86 -9.90 14.91
C ILE A 293 -2.58 -9.24 14.43
N SER A 294 -2.69 -8.24 13.55
CA SER A 294 -1.55 -7.44 13.10
C SER A 294 -1.89 -5.97 12.93
N ILE A 295 -0.85 -5.15 13.00
CA ILE A 295 -0.88 -3.74 12.64
C ILE A 295 -0.15 -3.58 11.32
N ASN A 296 -0.77 -2.88 10.39
CA ASN A 296 -0.27 -2.66 9.04
C ASN A 296 -0.21 -1.17 8.73
N HIS A 297 0.85 -0.74 8.07
CA HIS A 297 1.00 0.66 7.66
C HIS A 297 1.45 0.73 6.21
N ASN A 298 0.83 1.62 5.44
CA ASN A 298 1.30 1.97 4.12
C ASN A 298 1.89 3.38 4.14
N TRP A 299 3.00 3.59 3.44
CA TRP A 299 3.60 4.91 3.29
C TRP A 299 4.28 5.14 1.95
N VAL A 300 4.42 6.42 1.63
CA VAL A 300 5.19 6.93 0.49
C VAL A 300 6.20 7.93 1.04
N ASN A 301 7.36 8.02 0.39
CA ASN A 301 8.36 9.05 0.63
C ASN A 301 9.12 9.38 -0.66
N GLY A 302 10.18 10.17 -0.54
CA GLY A 302 11.02 10.57 -1.69
C GLY A 302 11.56 9.38 -2.49
N CYS A 303 11.73 8.21 -1.87
CA CYS A 303 12.25 7.03 -2.56
C CYS A 303 11.25 6.41 -3.54
N ASN A 304 9.94 6.47 -3.29
CA ASN A 304 8.93 5.83 -4.14
C ASN A 304 7.86 6.79 -4.68
N LEU A 305 8.00 8.11 -4.49
CA LEU A 305 7.05 9.09 -5.00
C LEU A 305 6.87 8.98 -6.53
N ALA A 306 7.96 8.79 -7.28
CA ALA A 306 7.89 8.62 -8.73
C ALA A 306 7.07 7.37 -9.14
N ASN A 307 7.10 6.30 -8.35
CA ASN A 307 6.30 5.09 -8.60
C ASN A 307 4.81 5.36 -8.38
N MET A 308 4.47 6.11 -7.33
CA MET A 308 3.09 6.57 -7.09
C MET A 308 2.58 7.43 -8.24
N TRP A 309 3.39 8.40 -8.70
CA TRP A 309 3.01 9.23 -9.85
C TRP A 309 2.84 8.40 -11.12
N HIS A 310 3.72 7.45 -11.38
CA HIS A 310 3.60 6.54 -12.53
C HIS A 310 2.32 5.70 -12.46
N PHE A 311 2.00 5.16 -11.28
CA PHE A 311 0.76 4.43 -11.03
C PHE A 311 -0.47 5.29 -11.35
N LEU A 312 -0.54 6.51 -10.81
CA LEU A 312 -1.68 7.41 -11.07
C LEU A 312 -1.88 7.72 -12.55
N GLN A 313 -0.79 7.89 -13.32
CA GLN A 313 -0.86 8.04 -14.78
C GLN A 313 -1.42 6.80 -15.49
N GLN A 314 -1.03 5.60 -15.05
CA GLN A 314 -1.53 4.35 -15.61
C GLN A 314 -3.03 4.17 -15.31
N GLU A 315 -3.46 4.49 -14.09
CA GLU A 315 -4.85 4.37 -13.68
C GLU A 315 -5.75 5.35 -14.44
N LEU A 316 -5.32 6.61 -14.60
CA LEU A 316 -6.06 7.56 -15.43
C LEU A 316 -6.18 7.06 -16.88
N ARG A 317 -5.09 6.51 -17.43
CA ARG A 317 -5.09 5.96 -18.79
C ARG A 317 -6.03 4.76 -18.92
N ALA A 318 -6.09 3.88 -17.92
CA ALA A 318 -7.01 2.76 -17.88
C ALA A 318 -8.47 3.23 -17.86
N VAL A 319 -8.79 4.20 -17.00
CA VAL A 319 -10.12 4.83 -16.97
C VAL A 319 -10.47 5.42 -18.34
N GLN A 320 -9.59 6.23 -18.91
CA GLN A 320 -9.77 6.84 -20.23
C GLN A 320 -10.01 5.80 -21.34
N GLN A 321 -9.32 4.65 -21.31
CA GLN A 321 -9.53 3.57 -22.27
C GLN A 321 -10.89 2.92 -22.10
N GLU A 322 -11.30 2.62 -20.86
CA GLU A 322 -12.58 2.01 -20.53
C GLU A 322 -13.76 2.91 -20.93
N VAL A 323 -13.65 4.23 -20.77
CA VAL A 323 -14.71 5.19 -21.12
C VAL A 323 -14.52 5.88 -22.47
N SER A 324 -13.61 5.37 -23.31
CA SER A 324 -13.18 6.02 -24.56
C SER A 324 -14.31 6.23 -25.57
N GLN A 325 -15.31 5.35 -25.62
CA GLN A 325 -16.43 5.44 -26.56
C GLN A 325 -17.32 6.67 -26.36
N TRP A 326 -17.27 7.29 -25.17
CA TRP A 326 -18.06 8.49 -24.84
C TRP A 326 -17.26 9.78 -24.94
N LYS A 327 -15.99 9.73 -25.39
CA LYS A 327 -15.10 10.89 -25.41
C LYS A 327 -15.64 12.09 -26.17
N GLU A 328 -16.24 11.84 -27.34
CA GLU A 328 -16.77 12.91 -28.21
C GLU A 328 -18.19 13.36 -27.84
N THR A 329 -18.91 12.58 -27.03
CA THR A 329 -20.34 12.82 -26.73
C THR A 329 -20.58 13.27 -25.29
N MET A 330 -19.64 13.04 -24.38
CA MET A 330 -19.70 13.45 -22.98
C MET A 330 -19.00 14.80 -22.80
N PRO A 331 -19.74 15.87 -22.44
CA PRO A 331 -19.12 17.12 -22.01
C PRO A 331 -18.19 16.87 -20.82
N ASP A 332 -17.09 17.61 -20.74
CA ASP A 332 -16.10 17.49 -19.66
C ASP A 332 -15.61 16.06 -19.40
N TRP A 333 -15.51 15.24 -20.46
CA TRP A 333 -15.09 13.84 -20.38
C TRP A 333 -13.79 13.64 -19.58
N HIS A 334 -12.83 14.57 -19.70
CA HIS A 334 -11.59 14.52 -18.91
C HIS A 334 -11.82 14.69 -17.41
N HIS A 335 -12.74 15.58 -17.00
CA HIS A 335 -13.13 15.73 -15.60
C HIS A 335 -13.84 14.46 -15.10
N HIS A 336 -14.74 13.88 -15.90
CA HIS A 336 -15.36 12.61 -15.54
C HIS A 336 -14.36 11.46 -15.40
N CYS A 337 -13.30 11.42 -16.22
CA CYS A 337 -12.20 10.48 -16.01
C CYS A 337 -11.51 10.67 -14.65
N GLN A 338 -11.26 11.91 -14.23
CA GLN A 338 -10.70 12.21 -12.90
C GLN A 338 -11.66 11.78 -11.76
N VAL A 339 -12.97 11.96 -11.92
CA VAL A 339 -13.99 11.52 -10.94
C VAL A 339 -14.03 9.99 -10.81
N ILE A 340 -13.98 9.28 -11.93
CA ILE A 340 -13.95 7.81 -11.94
C ILE A 340 -12.64 7.32 -11.33
N MET A 341 -11.50 7.88 -11.76
CA MET A 341 -10.18 7.59 -11.20
C MET A 341 -10.18 7.75 -9.68
N ARG A 342 -10.63 8.90 -9.17
CA ARG A 342 -10.74 9.16 -7.72
C ARG A 342 -11.48 8.06 -6.98
N SER A 343 -12.56 7.54 -7.57
CA SER A 343 -13.37 6.49 -6.96
C SER A 343 -12.68 5.12 -6.98
N CYS A 344 -11.77 4.88 -7.93
CA CYS A 344 -11.01 3.64 -8.06
C CYS A 344 -9.70 3.65 -7.27
N THR A 345 -8.97 4.76 -7.27
CA THR A 345 -7.62 4.88 -6.70
C THR A 345 -7.59 5.60 -5.35
N GLY A 346 -8.68 6.25 -4.95
CA GLY A 346 -8.78 7.03 -3.71
C GLY A 346 -8.41 8.51 -3.86
N ILE A 347 -7.55 8.84 -4.84
CA ILE A 347 -7.18 10.23 -5.18
C ILE A 347 -7.14 10.43 -6.69
N ASN A 348 -7.41 11.66 -7.12
CA ASN A 348 -7.20 12.12 -8.49
C ASN A 348 -5.93 12.98 -8.63
N PHE A 349 -5.70 13.56 -9.81
CA PHE A 349 -4.53 14.40 -10.06
C PHE A 349 -4.51 15.71 -9.24
N GLU A 350 -5.67 16.31 -8.99
CA GLU A 350 -5.80 17.49 -8.13
C GLU A 350 -5.40 17.17 -6.68
N GLU A 351 -5.93 16.09 -6.14
CA GLU A 351 -5.59 15.62 -4.78
C GLU A 351 -4.13 15.17 -4.68
N PHE A 352 -3.55 14.62 -5.76
CA PHE A 352 -2.12 14.32 -5.79
C PHE A 352 -1.25 15.59 -5.74
N TYR A 353 -1.65 16.68 -6.40
CA TYR A 353 -0.97 17.97 -6.23
C TYR A 353 -1.08 18.49 -4.80
N HIS A 354 -2.26 18.42 -4.20
CA HIS A 354 -2.44 18.84 -2.80
C HIS A 354 -1.62 18.01 -1.82
N PHE A 355 -1.49 16.71 -2.08
CA PHE A 355 -0.56 15.84 -1.38
C PHE A 355 0.89 16.35 -1.48
N LEU A 356 1.40 16.61 -2.68
CA LEU A 356 2.75 17.16 -2.88
C LEU A 356 2.93 18.51 -2.17
N LYS A 357 1.95 19.41 -2.28
CA LYS A 357 1.96 20.74 -1.66
C LYS A 357 2.11 20.66 -0.14
N VAL A 358 1.30 19.83 0.53
CA VAL A 358 1.34 19.71 1.99
C VAL A 358 2.72 19.24 2.47
N ILE A 359 3.30 18.26 1.79
CA ILE A 359 4.64 17.77 2.15
C ILE A 359 5.70 18.83 1.84
N ALA A 360 5.65 19.46 0.67
CA ALA A 360 6.57 20.51 0.25
C ALA A 360 6.62 21.67 1.26
N GLU A 361 5.45 22.21 1.64
CA GLU A 361 5.36 23.33 2.59
C GLU A 361 5.96 22.97 3.95
N ARG A 362 5.71 21.75 4.45
CA ARG A 362 6.34 21.28 5.70
C ARG A 362 7.86 21.20 5.59
N ARG A 363 8.41 20.70 4.49
CA ARG A 363 9.87 20.62 4.31
C ARG A 363 10.51 21.98 4.13
N LEU A 364 9.86 22.90 3.40
CA LEU A 364 10.31 24.28 3.25
C LEU A 364 10.38 25.01 4.60
N LEU A 365 9.38 24.82 5.47
CA LEU A 365 9.39 25.37 6.83
C LEU A 365 10.56 24.82 7.65
N LEU A 366 10.78 23.50 7.63
CA LEU A 366 11.91 22.86 8.34
C LEU A 366 13.27 23.38 7.87
N LEU A 367 13.44 23.60 6.57
CA LEU A 367 14.68 24.15 6.01
C LEU A 367 14.88 25.60 6.41
N ALA A 368 13.82 26.41 6.43
CA ALA A 368 13.89 27.80 6.88
C ALA A 368 14.29 27.92 8.36
N GLU A 369 13.70 27.09 9.23
CA GLU A 369 14.00 27.07 10.67
C GLU A 369 15.43 26.59 10.98
N GLY A 370 15.95 25.65 10.18
CA GLY A 370 17.33 25.16 10.28
C GLY A 370 18.40 26.20 9.92
N THR A 371 18.05 27.21 9.12
CA THR A 371 18.94 28.35 8.81
C THR A 371 19.04 29.38 9.94
N ASP A 372 18.00 29.51 10.78
CA ASP A 372 17.91 30.54 11.83
C ASP A 372 18.32 30.04 13.22
N SER A 373 18.37 28.73 13.46
CA SER A 373 18.63 28.15 14.78
C SER A 373 19.95 27.36 14.84
N GLY A 374 20.97 27.95 15.47
CA GLY A 374 22.10 27.19 15.97
C GLY A 374 21.65 26.25 17.09
N ALA A 375 21.44 24.98 16.75
CA ALA A 375 21.21 23.85 17.66
C ALA A 375 20.17 24.07 18.77
N MET A 376 18.92 23.68 18.52
CA MET A 376 18.01 23.25 19.58
C MET A 376 17.27 21.97 19.17
N GLU A 377 17.67 20.85 19.75
CA GLU A 377 16.89 19.62 19.81
C GLU A 377 15.70 19.83 20.76
N GLY A 378 14.51 19.33 20.35
CA GLY A 378 13.40 19.12 21.27
C GLY A 378 12.06 19.70 20.84
N GLY A 379 11.53 19.27 19.69
CA GLY A 379 10.12 19.38 19.34
C GLY A 379 9.59 18.00 18.94
N ALA A 380 8.57 17.50 19.64
CA ALA A 380 7.89 16.27 19.29
C ALA A 380 7.01 16.49 18.04
N GLY A 381 7.65 16.52 16.87
CA GLY A 381 7.01 16.71 15.58
C GLY A 381 8.01 16.45 14.47
N SER A 382 7.86 15.30 13.79
CA SER A 382 8.72 14.76 12.72
C SER A 382 10.22 14.79 13.03
N GLY A 383 10.80 13.68 13.48
CA GLY A 383 12.24 13.50 13.70
C GLY A 383 13.11 13.55 12.43
N LEU A 384 12.72 14.31 11.41
CA LEU A 384 13.40 14.47 10.13
C LEU A 384 14.32 15.70 10.21
N GLY A 385 15.63 15.48 10.10
CA GLY A 385 16.62 16.56 10.07
C GLY A 385 16.65 17.32 8.74
N PRO A 386 17.37 18.46 8.67
CA PRO A 386 17.43 19.32 7.48
C PRO A 386 17.96 18.59 6.23
N HIS A 387 18.86 17.61 6.39
CA HIS A 387 19.33 16.79 5.26
C HIS A 387 18.22 15.94 4.64
N GLN A 388 17.32 15.40 5.47
CA GLN A 388 16.18 14.64 4.98
C GLN A 388 15.15 15.56 4.32
N ALA A 389 14.93 16.75 4.88
CA ALA A 389 14.05 17.75 4.26
C ALA A 389 14.57 18.19 2.88
N ALA A 390 15.89 18.41 2.74
CA ALA A 390 16.51 18.72 1.44
C ALA A 390 16.33 17.56 0.44
N PHE A 391 16.58 16.32 0.87
CA PHE A 391 16.35 15.12 0.03
C PHE A 391 14.89 15.03 -0.42
N ASP A 392 13.94 15.21 0.50
CA ASP A 392 12.51 15.17 0.22
C ASP A 392 12.14 16.26 -0.80
N VAL A 393 12.62 17.49 -0.60
CA VAL A 393 12.42 18.61 -1.54
C VAL A 393 12.93 18.26 -2.94
N SER A 394 14.14 17.73 -3.09
CA SER A 394 14.68 17.35 -4.40
C SER A 394 13.77 16.38 -5.16
N TRP A 395 13.24 15.35 -4.48
CA TRP A 395 12.33 14.37 -5.10
C TRP A 395 10.96 14.95 -5.41
N ILE A 396 10.43 15.83 -4.54
CA ILE A 396 9.18 16.53 -4.82
C ILE A 396 9.34 17.44 -6.04
N THR A 397 10.45 18.16 -6.17
CA THR A 397 10.75 19.01 -7.33
C THR A 397 10.73 18.21 -8.62
N GLU A 398 11.43 17.07 -8.67
CA GLU A 398 11.50 16.22 -9.86
C GLU A 398 10.12 15.71 -10.28
N VAL A 399 9.34 15.20 -9.32
CA VAL A 399 8.00 14.67 -9.61
C VAL A 399 7.02 15.80 -9.96
N LEU A 400 7.06 16.93 -9.25
CA LEU A 400 6.19 18.08 -9.54
C LEU A 400 6.48 18.65 -10.94
N ALA A 401 7.73 18.70 -11.37
CA ALA A 401 8.08 19.06 -12.75
C ALA A 401 7.42 18.12 -13.77
N SER A 402 7.43 16.81 -13.49
CA SER A 402 6.72 15.83 -14.33
C SER A 402 5.19 16.02 -14.31
N VAL A 403 4.61 16.35 -13.15
CA VAL A 403 3.17 16.62 -13.00
C VAL A 403 2.77 17.86 -13.81
N VAL A 404 3.46 18.98 -13.65
CA VAL A 404 3.19 20.25 -14.38
C VAL A 404 3.32 20.06 -15.90
N ALA A 405 4.28 19.25 -16.35
CA ALA A 405 4.47 18.94 -17.76
C ALA A 405 3.42 17.95 -18.34
N HIS A 406 2.64 17.26 -17.50
CA HIS A 406 1.78 16.18 -17.96
C HIS A 406 0.52 16.70 -18.68
N PRO A 407 0.23 16.25 -19.93
CA PRO A 407 -0.88 16.78 -20.72
C PRO A 407 -2.27 16.62 -20.11
N ASP A 408 -2.49 15.62 -19.26
CA ASP A 408 -3.77 15.47 -18.55
C ASP A 408 -3.84 16.28 -17.26
N PHE A 409 -2.70 16.64 -16.67
CA PHE A 409 -2.67 17.55 -15.52
C PHE A 409 -2.94 18.98 -15.95
N GLN A 410 -2.44 19.41 -17.12
CA GLN A 410 -2.74 20.71 -17.72
C GLN A 410 -4.24 20.95 -18.02
N LYS A 411 -5.06 19.90 -17.97
CA LYS A 411 -6.52 19.98 -18.11
C LYS A 411 -7.25 20.13 -16.77
N VAL A 412 -6.56 19.98 -15.64
CA VAL A 412 -7.11 20.20 -14.30
C VAL A 412 -7.24 21.71 -14.08
N ASP A 413 -8.36 22.15 -13.51
CA ASP A 413 -8.55 23.56 -13.16
C ASP A 413 -7.75 23.88 -11.89
N THR A 414 -6.58 24.50 -12.09
CA THR A 414 -5.68 24.93 -11.01
C THR A 414 -5.94 26.37 -10.57
N GLY A 415 -6.98 27.04 -11.09
CA GLY A 415 -7.21 28.47 -10.89
C GLY A 415 -7.40 28.89 -9.43
N MET A 416 -7.89 27.97 -8.59
CA MET A 416 -8.13 28.16 -7.16
C MET A 416 -6.99 27.65 -6.28
N PHE A 417 -5.94 27.06 -6.86
CA PHE A 417 -4.82 26.52 -6.09
C PHE A 417 -3.93 27.66 -5.58
N SER A 418 -3.48 27.54 -4.34
CA SER A 418 -2.54 28.48 -3.72
C SER A 418 -1.52 27.71 -2.88
N PRO A 419 -0.22 27.72 -3.23
CA PRO A 419 0.32 28.27 -4.48
C PRO A 419 -0.19 27.50 -5.70
N ARG A 420 -0.01 28.08 -6.90
CA ARG A 420 -0.20 27.32 -8.14
C ARG A 420 0.92 26.30 -8.34
N PRO A 421 0.70 25.22 -9.10
CA PRO A 421 1.73 24.18 -9.30
C PRO A 421 3.05 24.71 -9.84
N GLU A 422 3.02 25.64 -10.80
CA GLU A 422 4.21 26.27 -11.38
C GLU A 422 4.94 27.18 -10.37
N GLU A 423 4.20 27.88 -9.51
CA GLU A 423 4.75 28.74 -8.47
C GLU A 423 5.45 27.91 -7.39
N LEU A 424 4.82 26.81 -6.96
CA LEU A 424 5.43 25.87 -6.01
C LEU A 424 6.68 25.23 -6.60
N LEU A 425 6.63 24.82 -7.87
CA LEU A 425 7.78 24.23 -8.55
C LEU A 425 8.96 25.19 -8.57
N GLN A 426 8.73 26.45 -8.94
CA GLN A 426 9.78 27.47 -8.95
C GLN A 426 10.39 27.66 -7.55
N GLN A 427 9.57 27.74 -6.50
CA GLN A 427 10.07 27.87 -5.13
C GLN A 427 10.96 26.69 -4.74
N LEU A 428 10.55 25.46 -5.08
CA LEU A 428 11.31 24.26 -4.78
C LEU A 428 12.63 24.19 -5.58
N GLU A 429 12.63 24.59 -6.85
CA GLU A 429 13.84 24.68 -7.68
C GLU A 429 14.88 25.65 -7.10
N GLU A 430 14.43 26.82 -6.62
CA GLU A 430 15.29 27.80 -5.94
C GLU A 430 15.92 27.21 -4.67
N VAL A 431 15.15 26.47 -3.87
CA VAL A 431 15.67 25.77 -2.69
C VAL A 431 16.67 24.69 -3.07
N VAL A 432 16.36 23.83 -4.05
CA VAL A 432 17.29 22.79 -4.51
C VAL A 432 18.62 23.39 -4.96
N ALA A 433 18.59 24.44 -5.78
CA ALA A 433 19.80 25.14 -6.24
C ALA A 433 20.63 25.72 -5.08
N SER A 434 19.95 26.23 -4.04
CA SER A 434 20.63 26.74 -2.85
C SER A 434 21.29 25.64 -2.01
N THR A 435 20.70 24.44 -1.97
CA THR A 435 21.21 23.30 -1.19
C THR A 435 22.33 22.53 -1.89
N GLU A 436 22.37 22.50 -3.22
CA GLU A 436 23.50 21.91 -3.99
C GLU A 436 24.78 22.76 -3.93
N SER A 437 24.66 24.01 -3.49
CA SER A 437 25.78 24.96 -3.35
C SER A 437 26.53 24.83 -2.00
N ILE A 438 26.10 23.91 -1.12
CA ILE A 438 26.65 23.61 0.22
C ILE A 438 27.35 22.25 0.18
#